data_AF-A0A661M6A3-F1
#
_entry.id   AF-A0A661M6A3-F1
#
_cell.length_a   1.000
_cell.length_b   1.000
_cell.length_c   1.000
_cell.angle_alpha   90.00
_cell.angle_beta   90.00
_cell.angle_gamma   90.00
#
_symmetry.space_group_name_H-M   'P 1'
#
loop_
_entity.id
_entity.type
_entity.pdbx_description
1 polymer ?
#
loop_
_entity_poly.entity_id
_entity_poly.type
_entity_poly.pdbx_seq_one_letter_code
_entity_poly.pdbx_strand_id
1 'polypeptide(L)'
;MDFLLGQNGNSSVPLGDRVMILGGGKAGVRAAWKALESGAKTVYVVYRTSQEKVDISQSELQEATDKGINFMFRSALYKMFGQDQGLTHVEIARLDGKGTISSNEEIAVDTLLLGAGRFPELIYVPRTVEEAETGEVPDTPVLWETVVPYPGPAAKDEVGIFRPGEAYSDYRAVVEAIGAGRRAANSTHKFLNGEGIEAPSNMIRKYTTVLNLNQIEPIPSIPRQKMPELPIEERVLNPDAEIALGYSEEQAKEEAQRCLRCGLICYRRPEAGGQSWKVSS
;
A
#
# COMPACT_ATOMS: atom_id res chain seq x y z
N MET A 1 5.51 -6.52 -12.31
CA MET A 1 6.66 -7.41 -12.57
C MET A 1 6.32 -8.33 -13.75
N ASP A 2 5.13 -8.91 -13.72
CA ASP A 2 4.58 -9.84 -14.73
C ASP A 2 4.62 -9.31 -16.16
N PHE A 3 4.27 -8.04 -16.40
CA PHE A 3 4.37 -7.44 -17.73
C PHE A 3 5.82 -7.37 -18.23
N LEU A 4 6.74 -6.83 -17.41
CA LEU A 4 8.14 -6.66 -17.80
C LEU A 4 8.90 -8.00 -17.94
N LEU A 5 8.54 -9.00 -17.12
CA LEU A 5 9.13 -10.34 -17.13
C LEU A 5 8.52 -11.23 -18.23
N GLY A 6 7.20 -11.17 -18.43
CA GLY A 6 6.50 -11.92 -19.48
C GLY A 6 7.00 -11.55 -20.88
N GLN A 7 7.30 -10.28 -21.11
CA GLN A 7 7.92 -9.76 -22.34
C GLN A 7 9.35 -10.29 -22.59
N ASN A 8 10.07 -10.69 -21.54
CA ASN A 8 11.41 -11.29 -21.68
C ASN A 8 11.35 -12.83 -21.79
N GLY A 9 10.17 -13.43 -21.55
CA GLY A 9 9.89 -14.86 -21.71
C GLY A 9 8.96 -15.13 -22.91
N ASN A 10 8.53 -16.39 -23.07
CA ASN A 10 7.68 -16.83 -24.19
C ASN A 10 6.17 -16.59 -23.94
N SER A 11 5.81 -15.68 -23.03
CA SER A 11 4.44 -15.46 -22.56
C SER A 11 4.08 -13.98 -22.68
N SER A 12 3.32 -13.60 -23.70
CA SER A 12 2.82 -12.23 -23.85
C SER A 12 1.67 -11.98 -22.86
N VAL A 13 1.76 -10.90 -22.09
CA VAL A 13 0.64 -10.39 -21.30
C VAL A 13 -0.20 -9.53 -22.25
N PRO A 14 -1.49 -9.84 -22.47
CA PRO A 14 -2.34 -9.03 -23.35
C PRO A 14 -2.48 -7.61 -22.80
N LEU A 15 -2.28 -6.62 -23.66
CA LEU A 15 -2.53 -5.21 -23.39
C LEU A 15 -3.70 -4.75 -24.25
N GLY A 16 -4.55 -3.88 -23.70
CA GLY A 16 -5.54 -3.15 -24.47
C GLY A 16 -4.94 -1.93 -25.18
N ASP A 17 -5.82 -1.13 -25.80
CA ASP A 17 -5.44 0.02 -26.61
C ASP A 17 -4.99 1.21 -25.75
N ARG A 18 -5.54 1.37 -24.54
CA ARG A 18 -5.34 2.54 -23.67
C ARG A 18 -4.79 2.09 -22.32
N VAL A 19 -3.48 2.20 -22.19
CA VAL A 19 -2.73 1.69 -21.03
C VAL A 19 -2.38 2.83 -20.09
N MET A 20 -2.63 2.64 -18.80
CA MET A 20 -2.16 3.55 -17.75
C MET A 20 -1.19 2.83 -16.82
N ILE A 21 -0.04 3.45 -16.57
CA ILE A 21 1.02 2.95 -15.70
C ILE A 21 1.09 3.85 -14.46
N LEU A 22 0.91 3.28 -13.27
CA LEU A 22 1.03 4.05 -12.02
C LEU A 22 2.44 3.95 -11.45
N GLY A 23 3.15 5.08 -11.40
CA GLY A 23 4.44 5.23 -10.75
C GLY A 23 5.59 4.48 -11.45
N GLY A 24 6.44 3.83 -10.65
CA GLY A 24 7.54 2.99 -11.16
C GLY A 24 8.82 3.73 -11.58
N GLY A 25 8.92 5.05 -11.40
CA GLY A 25 10.13 5.83 -11.77
C GLY A 25 10.60 5.52 -13.20
N LYS A 26 11.91 5.31 -13.39
CA LYS A 26 12.50 4.85 -14.67
C LYS A 26 11.91 3.53 -15.18
N ALA A 27 11.52 2.61 -14.28
CA ALA A 27 10.90 1.36 -14.68
C ALA A 27 9.50 1.57 -15.29
N GLY A 28 8.76 2.59 -14.82
CA GLY A 28 7.48 3.00 -15.41
C GLY A 28 7.64 3.48 -16.85
N VAL A 29 8.65 4.32 -17.11
CA VAL A 29 8.96 4.79 -18.48
C VAL A 29 9.35 3.62 -19.39
N ARG A 30 10.19 2.70 -18.92
CA ARG A 30 10.51 1.48 -19.70
C ARG A 30 9.29 0.61 -19.99
N ALA A 31 8.36 0.49 -19.04
CA ALA A 31 7.10 -0.21 -19.26
C ALA A 31 6.23 0.51 -20.30
N ALA A 32 6.24 1.85 -20.31
CA ALA A 32 5.51 2.66 -21.27
C ALA A 32 6.03 2.45 -22.70
N TRP A 33 7.35 2.44 -22.88
CA TRP A 33 7.97 2.12 -24.16
C TRP A 33 7.55 0.74 -24.67
N LYS A 34 7.66 -0.28 -23.82
CA LYS A 34 7.24 -1.64 -24.19
C LYS A 34 5.76 -1.74 -24.50
N ALA A 35 4.90 -0.98 -23.82
CA ALA A 35 3.47 -0.96 -24.09
C ALA A 35 3.18 -0.39 -25.50
N LEU A 36 3.85 0.71 -25.89
CA LEU A 36 3.76 1.26 -27.24
C LEU A 36 4.26 0.27 -28.30
N GLU A 37 5.42 -0.37 -28.06
CA GLU A 37 5.97 -1.40 -28.96
C GLU A 37 5.04 -2.61 -29.12
N SER A 38 4.25 -2.91 -28.09
CA SER A 38 3.26 -4.00 -28.09
C SER A 38 1.95 -3.62 -28.79
N GLY A 39 1.82 -2.41 -29.33
CA GLY A 39 0.66 -1.96 -30.11
C GLY A 39 -0.36 -1.12 -29.33
N ALA A 40 -0.09 -0.71 -28.09
CA ALA A 40 -0.96 0.22 -27.39
C ALA A 40 -1.04 1.56 -28.14
N LYS A 41 -2.27 2.08 -28.34
CA LYS A 41 -2.52 3.34 -29.05
C LYS A 41 -2.27 4.56 -28.18
N THR A 42 -2.49 4.44 -26.89
CA THR A 42 -2.29 5.54 -25.94
C THR A 42 -1.74 5.00 -24.64
N VAL A 43 -0.66 5.61 -24.16
CA VAL A 43 -0.01 5.23 -22.90
C VAL A 43 0.06 6.44 -21.98
N TYR A 44 -0.41 6.27 -20.76
CA TYR A 44 -0.33 7.26 -19.68
C TYR A 44 0.65 6.78 -18.60
N VAL A 45 1.50 7.67 -18.11
CA VAL A 45 2.35 7.41 -16.94
C VAL A 45 2.00 8.41 -15.85
N VAL A 46 1.48 7.91 -14.74
CA VAL A 46 0.97 8.73 -13.63
C VAL A 46 2.01 8.78 -12.51
N TYR A 47 2.49 9.97 -12.21
CA TYR A 47 3.36 10.24 -11.07
C TYR A 47 2.62 11.07 -10.02
N ARG A 48 2.69 10.60 -8.78
CA ARG A 48 2.08 11.29 -7.63
C ARG A 48 2.83 12.58 -7.25
N THR A 49 4.10 12.68 -7.60
CA THR A 49 4.95 13.85 -7.32
C THR A 49 5.03 14.80 -8.51
N SER A 50 5.60 15.97 -8.28
CA SER A 50 5.95 16.89 -9.37
C SER A 50 7.09 16.34 -10.23
N GLN A 51 7.23 16.89 -11.43
CA GLN A 51 8.26 16.48 -12.39
C GLN A 51 9.67 16.61 -11.83
N GLU A 52 9.96 17.64 -11.02
CA GLU A 52 11.31 17.87 -10.48
C GLU A 52 11.74 16.84 -9.42
N LYS A 53 10.76 16.12 -8.85
CA LYS A 53 11.02 15.07 -7.85
C LYS A 53 11.18 13.69 -8.47
N VAL A 54 10.86 13.54 -9.76
CA VAL A 54 11.05 12.29 -10.48
C VAL A 54 12.51 12.22 -10.92
N ASP A 55 13.21 11.14 -10.55
CA ASP A 55 14.60 10.89 -10.96
C ASP A 55 14.67 10.51 -12.45
N ILE A 56 14.27 11.38 -13.36
CA ILE A 56 14.31 11.20 -14.82
C ILE A 56 14.66 12.54 -15.46
N SER A 57 15.56 12.53 -16.44
CA SER A 57 16.00 13.77 -17.09
C SER A 57 14.87 14.40 -17.92
N GLN A 58 14.85 15.75 -18.02
CA GLN A 58 13.85 16.45 -18.84
C GLN A 58 13.92 16.05 -20.31
N SER A 59 15.13 15.82 -20.84
CA SER A 59 15.32 15.36 -22.22
C SER A 59 14.70 13.99 -22.47
N GLU A 60 14.81 13.06 -21.51
CA GLU A 60 14.23 11.72 -21.61
C GLU A 60 12.69 11.75 -21.52
N LEU A 61 12.15 12.61 -20.64
CA LEU A 61 10.71 12.85 -20.58
C LEU A 61 10.18 13.48 -21.86
N GLN A 62 10.91 14.43 -22.44
CA GLN A 62 10.53 15.06 -23.70
C GLN A 62 10.56 14.05 -24.85
N GLU A 63 11.62 13.25 -24.99
CA GLU A 63 11.68 12.19 -26.00
C GLU A 63 10.53 11.20 -25.87
N ALA A 64 10.22 10.77 -24.65
CA ALA A 64 9.08 9.88 -24.39
C ALA A 64 7.74 10.53 -24.77
N THR A 65 7.58 11.82 -24.48
CA THR A 65 6.39 12.59 -24.84
C THR A 65 6.25 12.71 -26.36
N ASP A 66 7.34 13.00 -27.07
CA ASP A 66 7.37 13.15 -28.52
C ASP A 66 6.99 11.85 -29.26
N LYS A 67 7.23 10.68 -28.63
CA LYS A 67 6.82 9.37 -29.16
C LYS A 67 5.46 8.89 -28.65
N GLY A 68 4.71 9.74 -27.96
CA GLY A 68 3.30 9.50 -27.61
C GLY A 68 3.02 9.00 -26.19
N ILE A 69 3.99 9.09 -25.27
CA ILE A 69 3.77 8.79 -23.84
C ILE A 69 3.23 10.03 -23.13
N ASN A 70 2.07 9.91 -22.48
CA ASN A 70 1.41 11.01 -21.78
C ASN A 70 1.75 10.99 -20.29
N PHE A 71 2.50 11.99 -19.81
CA PHE A 71 2.86 12.08 -18.40
C PHE A 71 1.84 12.88 -17.60
N MET A 72 1.41 12.33 -16.46
CA MET A 72 0.53 12.98 -15.50
C MET A 72 1.24 13.14 -14.16
N PHE A 73 1.83 14.32 -13.92
CA PHE A 73 2.47 14.64 -12.64
C PHE A 73 1.44 15.13 -11.61
N ARG A 74 1.83 15.07 -10.33
CA ARG A 74 0.97 15.45 -9.20
C ARG A 74 -0.41 14.82 -9.28
N SER A 75 -0.47 13.54 -9.66
CA SER A 75 -1.72 12.89 -10.01
C SER A 75 -1.84 11.55 -9.31
N ALA A 76 -3.06 11.17 -8.94
CA ALA A 76 -3.35 9.91 -8.26
C ALA A 76 -4.59 9.25 -8.85
N LEU A 77 -4.56 7.93 -8.98
CA LEU A 77 -5.76 7.18 -9.33
C LEU A 77 -6.76 7.23 -8.17
N TYR A 78 -7.91 7.86 -8.43
CA TYR A 78 -8.94 8.10 -7.44
C TYR A 78 -10.03 7.04 -7.49
N LYS A 79 -10.56 6.75 -8.68
CA LYS A 79 -11.56 5.70 -8.92
C LYS A 79 -11.31 4.96 -10.22
N MET A 80 -11.84 3.75 -10.31
CA MET A 80 -11.90 2.97 -11.53
C MET A 80 -13.35 2.71 -11.88
N PHE A 81 -13.63 2.66 -13.18
CA PHE A 81 -14.93 2.35 -13.74
C PHE A 81 -14.80 1.25 -14.78
N GLY A 82 -15.81 0.42 -14.88
CA GLY A 82 -15.83 -0.59 -15.90
C GLY A 82 -17.20 -1.13 -16.20
N GLN A 83 -17.18 -2.07 -17.13
CA GLN A 83 -18.34 -2.72 -17.69
C GLN A 83 -18.02 -4.21 -17.75
N ASP A 84 -18.90 -5.03 -17.18
CA ASP A 84 -18.72 -6.47 -17.06
C ASP A 84 -17.36 -6.79 -16.40
N GLN A 85 -16.45 -7.44 -17.13
CA GLN A 85 -15.11 -7.78 -16.65
C GLN A 85 -14.04 -6.75 -17.04
N GLY A 86 -14.38 -5.72 -17.82
CA GLY A 86 -13.43 -4.79 -18.42
C GLY A 86 -13.36 -3.45 -17.70
N LEU A 87 -12.14 -2.95 -17.51
CA LEU A 87 -11.92 -1.53 -17.18
C LEU A 87 -12.26 -0.68 -18.41
N THR A 88 -12.94 0.44 -18.22
CA THR A 88 -13.29 1.36 -19.32
C THR A 88 -12.69 2.75 -19.13
N HIS A 89 -12.77 3.27 -17.91
CA HIS A 89 -12.29 4.60 -17.55
C HIS A 89 -11.77 4.63 -16.12
N VAL A 90 -10.95 5.63 -15.83
CA VAL A 90 -10.44 5.92 -14.50
C VAL A 90 -10.67 7.38 -14.16
N GLU A 91 -10.90 7.67 -12.89
CA GLU A 91 -10.88 9.03 -12.36
C GLU A 91 -9.49 9.33 -11.79
N ILE A 92 -8.82 10.34 -12.34
CA ILE A 92 -7.54 10.83 -11.83
C ILE A 92 -7.76 12.11 -11.04
N ALA A 93 -7.31 12.09 -9.79
CA ALA A 93 -7.24 13.28 -8.94
C ALA A 93 -5.93 14.02 -9.19
N ARG A 94 -6.01 15.30 -9.56
CA ARG A 94 -4.89 16.24 -9.59
C ARG A 94 -4.64 16.77 -8.17
N LEU A 95 -3.37 16.83 -7.79
CA LEU A 95 -2.93 17.17 -6.45
C LEU A 95 -2.25 18.54 -6.42
N ASP A 96 -2.72 19.40 -5.51
CA ASP A 96 -2.12 20.69 -5.23
C ASP A 96 -0.76 20.55 -4.53
N GLY A 97 -0.07 21.67 -4.31
CA GLY A 97 1.21 21.78 -3.59
C GLY A 97 1.31 20.96 -2.28
N LYS A 98 0.18 20.77 -1.60
CA LYS A 98 0.04 20.16 -0.29
C LYS A 98 -0.42 18.69 -0.34
N GLY A 99 -0.73 18.17 -1.53
CA GLY A 99 -1.24 16.81 -1.72
C GLY A 99 -2.77 16.69 -1.65
N THR A 100 -3.49 17.80 -1.66
CA THR A 100 -4.97 17.85 -1.65
C THR A 100 -5.50 17.80 -3.08
N ILE A 101 -6.70 17.24 -3.28
CA ILE A 101 -7.37 17.23 -4.58
C ILE A 101 -7.67 18.67 -5.02
N SER A 102 -7.16 19.07 -6.18
CA SER A 102 -7.52 20.32 -6.85
C SER A 102 -8.64 20.12 -7.88
N SER A 103 -8.64 18.99 -8.57
CA SER A 103 -9.63 18.62 -9.58
C SER A 103 -9.59 17.12 -9.86
N ASN A 104 -10.68 16.58 -10.39
CA ASN A 104 -10.76 15.22 -10.89
C ASN A 104 -11.00 15.23 -12.40
N GLU A 105 -10.45 14.24 -13.09
CA GLU A 105 -10.52 14.09 -14.55
C GLU A 105 -10.79 12.62 -14.88
N GLU A 106 -11.86 12.33 -15.65
CA GLU A 106 -12.11 10.98 -16.17
C GLU A 106 -11.31 10.74 -17.44
N ILE A 107 -10.59 9.62 -17.50
CA ILE A 107 -9.73 9.24 -18.62
C ILE A 107 -10.07 7.82 -19.06
N ALA A 108 -10.26 7.64 -20.37
CA ALA A 108 -10.50 6.32 -20.95
C ALA A 108 -9.24 5.46 -20.89
N VAL A 109 -9.33 4.34 -20.18
CA VAL A 109 -8.24 3.40 -19.92
C VAL A 109 -8.84 2.01 -19.85
N ASP A 110 -8.29 1.07 -20.59
CA ASP A 110 -8.73 -0.34 -20.58
C ASP A 110 -7.75 -1.27 -19.87
N THR A 111 -6.51 -0.78 -19.65
CA THR A 111 -5.46 -1.57 -19.01
C THR A 111 -4.71 -0.74 -17.97
N LEU A 112 -4.64 -1.25 -16.74
CA LEU A 112 -3.89 -0.63 -15.65
C LEU A 112 -2.66 -1.47 -15.30
N LEU A 113 -1.48 -0.86 -15.36
CA LEU A 113 -0.21 -1.46 -14.98
C LEU A 113 0.27 -0.86 -13.66
N LEU A 114 0.46 -1.73 -12.67
CA LEU A 114 0.80 -1.36 -11.30
C LEU A 114 2.15 -1.95 -10.89
N GLY A 115 2.90 -1.19 -10.09
CA GLY A 115 4.16 -1.62 -9.49
C GLY A 115 3.96 -2.56 -8.31
N ALA A 116 3.57 -3.83 -8.57
CA ALA A 116 3.45 -4.97 -7.64
C ALA A 116 2.56 -4.78 -6.39
N GLY A 117 1.81 -5.83 -6.02
CA GLY A 117 0.89 -5.85 -4.89
C GLY A 117 -0.45 -6.47 -5.23
N ARG A 118 -1.01 -7.34 -4.38
CA ARG A 118 -2.46 -7.52 -4.32
C ARG A 118 -3.08 -6.50 -3.36
N PHE A 119 -4.29 -6.08 -3.71
CA PHE A 119 -4.97 -4.95 -3.10
C PHE A 119 -6.25 -5.46 -2.43
N PRO A 120 -6.19 -5.85 -1.16
CA PRO A 120 -7.38 -6.35 -0.44
C PRO A 120 -8.47 -5.29 -0.26
N GLU A 121 -8.19 -4.02 -0.60
CA GLU A 121 -9.12 -2.90 -0.45
C GLU A 121 -9.75 -2.42 -1.77
N LEU A 122 -9.67 -3.22 -2.84
CA LEU A 122 -10.44 -2.99 -4.07
C LEU A 122 -11.90 -3.42 -3.86
N ILE A 123 -12.76 -2.43 -3.66
CA ILE A 123 -14.20 -2.62 -3.45
C ILE A 123 -14.92 -2.17 -4.72
N TYR A 124 -15.70 -3.05 -5.33
CA TYR A 124 -16.48 -2.76 -6.54
C TYR A 124 -17.96 -2.68 -6.17
N VAL A 125 -18.64 -1.67 -6.69
CA VAL A 125 -20.08 -1.45 -6.49
C VAL A 125 -20.76 -1.18 -7.82
N PRO A 126 -22.05 -1.53 -7.97
CA PRO A 126 -22.80 -1.18 -9.18
C PRO A 126 -22.86 0.33 -9.37
N ARG A 127 -22.57 0.81 -10.58
CA ARG A 127 -22.76 2.21 -10.97
C ARG A 127 -24.15 2.36 -11.55
N THR A 128 -24.99 3.16 -10.90
CA THR A 128 -26.32 3.49 -11.45
C THR A 128 -26.13 4.64 -12.43
N VAL A 129 -26.45 4.43 -13.70
CA VAL A 129 -26.67 5.50 -14.67
C VAL A 129 -28.15 5.82 -14.64
N GLU A 130 -28.53 7.09 -14.69
CA GLU A 130 -29.93 7.48 -14.87
C GLU A 130 -30.40 7.00 -16.25
N GLU A 131 -30.91 5.78 -16.33
CA GLU A 131 -31.65 5.29 -17.49
C GLU A 131 -33.14 5.56 -17.27
N ALA A 132 -33.79 6.09 -18.31
CA ALA A 132 -35.22 6.37 -18.31
C ALA A 132 -36.01 5.11 -17.96
N GLU A 133 -36.91 5.24 -16.98
CA GLU A 133 -37.81 4.20 -16.47
C GLU A 133 -38.51 3.44 -17.61
N THR A 134 -37.91 2.34 -18.05
CA THR A 134 -38.56 1.36 -18.90
C THR A 134 -38.44 0.04 -18.17
N GLY A 135 -39.57 -0.46 -17.67
CA GLY A 135 -39.68 -1.58 -16.73
C GLY A 135 -39.33 -2.96 -17.29
N GLU A 136 -38.41 -3.03 -18.26
CA GLU A 136 -37.81 -4.28 -18.73
C GLU A 136 -36.38 -4.31 -18.18
N VAL A 137 -35.99 -5.40 -17.51
CA VAL A 137 -34.56 -5.64 -17.18
C VAL A 137 -33.91 -6.07 -18.48
N PRO A 138 -33.21 -5.20 -19.22
CA PRO A 138 -32.57 -5.62 -20.44
C PRO A 138 -31.36 -6.47 -20.06
N ASP A 139 -30.77 -7.17 -21.02
CA ASP A 139 -29.43 -7.75 -20.91
C ASP A 139 -28.40 -6.59 -20.94
N THR A 140 -28.55 -5.66 -19.99
CA THR A 140 -27.72 -4.47 -19.85
C THR A 140 -26.40 -4.89 -19.22
N PRO A 141 -25.28 -4.44 -19.79
CA PRO A 141 -23.99 -4.79 -19.26
C PRO A 141 -23.82 -4.23 -17.84
N VAL A 142 -23.12 -4.98 -16.98
CA VAL A 142 -23.00 -4.63 -15.57
C VAL A 142 -21.97 -3.51 -15.41
N LEU A 143 -22.44 -2.30 -15.16
CA LEU A 143 -21.58 -1.15 -14.91
C LEU A 143 -21.14 -1.13 -13.44
N TRP A 144 -19.85 -0.91 -13.22
CA TRP A 144 -19.27 -0.87 -11.89
C TRP A 144 -18.35 0.34 -11.69
N GLU A 145 -18.26 0.78 -10.45
CA GLU A 145 -17.25 1.72 -9.98
C GLU A 145 -16.56 1.19 -8.73
N THR A 146 -15.37 1.70 -8.44
CA THR A 146 -14.69 1.38 -7.18
C THR A 146 -15.02 2.37 -6.08
N VAL A 147 -15.17 1.85 -4.86
CA VAL A 147 -15.26 2.66 -3.64
C VAL A 147 -13.87 2.87 -3.04
N VAL A 148 -13.55 4.10 -2.68
CA VAL A 148 -12.29 4.43 -2.02
C VAL A 148 -12.44 4.18 -0.51
N PRO A 149 -11.72 3.20 0.07
CA PRO A 149 -11.76 2.97 1.52
C PRO A 149 -11.14 4.16 2.26
N TYR A 150 -11.51 4.36 3.53
CA TYR A 150 -10.85 5.39 4.35
C TYR A 150 -9.35 5.07 4.50
N PRO A 151 -8.47 6.10 4.56
CA PRO A 151 -7.04 5.87 4.60
C PRO A 151 -6.58 5.19 5.90
N GLY A 152 -5.59 4.32 5.77
CA GLY A 152 -4.90 3.75 6.91
C GLY A 152 -4.05 4.77 7.69
N PRO A 153 -3.60 4.41 8.90
CA PRO A 153 -2.78 5.26 9.78
C PRO A 153 -1.56 5.92 9.13
N ALA A 154 -0.88 5.21 8.21
CA ALA A 154 0.33 5.65 7.55
C ALA A 154 0.08 6.57 6.33
N ALA A 155 -1.16 6.59 5.83
CA ALA A 155 -1.56 7.25 4.59
C ALA A 155 -2.76 8.19 4.82
N LYS A 156 -2.97 8.65 6.07
CA LYS A 156 -4.14 9.43 6.49
C LYS A 156 -4.38 10.72 5.66
N ASP A 157 -3.30 11.31 5.16
CA ASP A 157 -3.31 12.56 4.38
C ASP A 157 -3.19 12.26 2.87
N GLU A 158 -3.18 10.98 2.50
CA GLU A 158 -3.05 10.52 1.11
C GLU A 158 -4.42 10.21 0.49
N VAL A 159 -4.48 10.44 -0.81
CA VAL A 159 -5.68 10.41 -1.65
C VAL A 159 -5.61 9.26 -2.66
N GLY A 160 -6.78 8.69 -2.95
CA GLY A 160 -6.97 7.68 -3.99
C GLY A 160 -6.89 6.25 -3.47
N ILE A 161 -7.00 5.29 -4.38
CA ILE A 161 -7.07 3.85 -4.06
C ILE A 161 -5.68 3.26 -3.81
N PHE A 162 -4.64 3.85 -4.42
CA PHE A 162 -3.26 3.38 -4.34
C PHE A 162 -2.40 4.38 -3.56
N ARG A 163 -2.60 4.44 -2.24
CA ARG A 163 -1.94 5.43 -1.38
C ARG A 163 -0.52 4.99 -0.98
N PRO A 164 0.48 5.87 -1.10
CA PRO A 164 1.81 5.60 -0.54
C PRO A 164 1.74 5.29 0.96
N GLY A 165 2.50 4.30 1.41
CA GLY A 165 2.56 3.92 2.82
C GLY A 165 1.48 2.94 3.28
N GLU A 166 0.43 2.71 2.48
CA GLU A 166 -0.46 1.56 2.68
C GLU A 166 0.24 0.25 2.30
N ALA A 167 -0.20 -0.82 2.95
CA ALA A 167 0.38 -2.13 2.77
C ALA A 167 -0.21 -2.81 1.54
N TYR A 168 0.66 -3.14 0.60
CA TYR A 168 0.33 -4.00 -0.53
C TYR A 168 0.66 -5.43 -0.14
N SER A 169 -0.27 -6.37 -0.37
CA SER A 169 -0.26 -7.66 0.31
C SER A 169 0.83 -8.62 -0.16
N ASP A 170 1.62 -8.27 -1.18
CA ASP A 170 2.52 -9.25 -1.80
C ASP A 170 3.77 -9.55 -0.96
N TYR A 171 4.20 -8.64 -0.09
CA TYR A 171 5.45 -8.86 0.68
C TYR A 171 5.50 -8.23 2.07
N ARG A 172 4.41 -7.60 2.55
CA ARG A 172 4.40 -6.98 3.88
C ARG A 172 3.59 -7.81 4.88
N ALA A 173 4.04 -7.80 6.13
CA ALA A 173 3.62 -8.68 7.23
C ALA A 173 2.10 -8.98 7.28
N VAL A 174 1.75 -10.22 7.64
CA VAL A 174 0.36 -10.74 7.81
C VAL A 174 -0.56 -9.74 8.53
N VAL A 175 -0.03 -9.03 9.53
CA VAL A 175 -0.75 -8.01 10.31
C VAL A 175 -1.29 -6.87 9.43
N GLU A 176 -0.51 -6.42 8.45
CA GLU A 176 -0.92 -5.32 7.58
C GLU A 176 -2.03 -5.75 6.60
N ALA A 177 -1.96 -6.97 6.08
CA ALA A 177 -3.00 -7.55 5.24
C ALA A 177 -4.34 -7.72 6.00
N ILE A 178 -4.28 -8.21 7.24
CA ILE A 178 -5.45 -8.27 8.14
C ILE A 178 -6.00 -6.85 8.37
N GLY A 179 -5.12 -5.89 8.63
CA GLY A 179 -5.49 -4.49 8.81
C GLY A 179 -6.23 -3.92 7.60
N ALA A 180 -5.74 -4.18 6.39
CA ALA A 180 -6.36 -3.75 5.14
C ALA A 180 -7.73 -4.42 4.91
N GLY A 181 -7.85 -5.73 5.11
CA GLY A 181 -9.14 -6.42 5.01
C GLY A 181 -10.19 -5.87 5.99
N ARG A 182 -9.80 -5.56 7.23
CA ARG A 182 -10.71 -4.95 8.22
C ARG A 182 -11.17 -3.55 7.80
N ARG A 183 -10.28 -2.74 7.20
CA ARG A 183 -10.63 -1.41 6.68
C ARG A 183 -11.58 -1.51 5.49
N ALA A 184 -11.32 -2.42 4.55
CA ALA A 184 -12.18 -2.66 3.40
C ALA A 184 -13.59 -3.08 3.84
N ALA A 185 -13.70 -4.03 4.77
CA ALA A 185 -14.98 -4.50 5.32
C ALA A 185 -15.76 -3.37 6.00
N ASN A 186 -15.10 -2.55 6.84
CA ASN A 186 -15.75 -1.43 7.51
C ASN A 186 -16.16 -0.32 6.53
N SER A 187 -15.32 -0.01 5.54
CA SER A 187 -15.64 0.96 4.49
C SER A 187 -16.85 0.51 3.66
N THR A 188 -16.92 -0.79 3.35
CA THR A 188 -18.05 -1.40 2.65
C THR A 188 -19.32 -1.31 3.49
N HIS A 189 -19.25 -1.65 4.78
CA HIS A 189 -20.39 -1.54 5.70
C HIS A 189 -20.94 -0.12 5.76
N LYS A 190 -20.05 0.88 5.91
CA LYS A 190 -20.42 2.30 5.91
C LYS A 190 -21.09 2.71 4.62
N PHE A 191 -20.51 2.35 3.48
CA PHE A 191 -21.07 2.63 2.16
C PHE A 191 -22.49 2.06 2.02
N LEU A 192 -22.68 0.78 2.38
CA LEU A 192 -23.99 0.11 2.31
C LEU A 192 -25.05 0.72 3.24
N ASN A 193 -24.63 1.31 4.36
CA ASN A 193 -25.53 2.02 5.29
C ASN A 193 -25.79 3.49 4.87
N GLY A 194 -25.15 3.99 3.81
CA GLY A 194 -25.22 5.41 3.43
C GLY A 194 -24.45 6.33 4.39
N GLU A 195 -23.52 5.80 5.18
CA GLU A 195 -22.64 6.59 6.03
C GLU A 195 -21.43 7.12 5.27
N GLY A 196 -20.89 8.26 5.71
CA GLY A 196 -19.59 8.75 5.23
C GLY A 196 -18.47 7.73 5.51
N ILE A 197 -17.68 7.42 4.49
CA ILE A 197 -16.52 6.51 4.58
C ILE A 197 -15.35 7.25 5.22
N GLU A 198 -15.47 7.47 6.52
CA GLU A 198 -14.47 8.16 7.33
C GLU A 198 -13.74 7.20 8.27
N ALA A 199 -12.47 7.48 8.52
CA ALA A 199 -11.70 6.76 9.50
C ALA A 199 -12.28 7.00 10.92
N PRO A 200 -12.32 5.97 11.79
CA PRO A 200 -12.70 6.13 13.19
C PRO A 200 -11.89 7.24 13.88
N SER A 201 -12.56 8.07 14.68
CA SER A 201 -11.95 9.20 15.39
C SER A 201 -10.82 8.79 16.34
N ASN A 202 -10.88 7.57 16.88
CA ASN A 202 -9.92 6.97 17.79
C ASN A 202 -8.90 6.04 17.10
N MET A 203 -8.79 6.07 15.76
CA MET A 203 -7.79 5.27 15.05
C MET A 203 -6.38 5.64 15.50
N ILE A 204 -5.62 4.64 15.95
CA ILE A 204 -4.20 4.79 16.31
C ILE A 204 -3.42 5.13 15.03
N ARG A 205 -2.76 6.28 15.04
CA ARG A 205 -1.92 6.81 13.96
C ARG A 205 -0.45 6.54 14.25
N LYS A 206 0.41 6.71 13.24
CA LYS A 206 1.87 6.53 13.37
C LYS A 206 2.48 7.33 14.53
N TYR A 207 1.91 8.49 14.84
CA TYR A 207 2.36 9.39 15.91
C TYR A 207 1.40 9.42 17.10
N THR A 208 0.46 8.47 17.18
CA THR A 208 -0.38 8.35 18.37
C THR A 208 0.48 7.80 19.51
N THR A 209 0.66 8.61 20.54
CA THR A 209 1.28 8.19 21.79
C THR A 209 0.34 7.20 22.49
N VAL A 210 0.60 5.91 22.32
CA VAL A 210 -0.17 4.84 22.98
C VAL A 210 0.34 4.62 24.40
N LEU A 211 1.64 4.76 24.61
CA LEU A 211 2.30 4.58 25.90
C LEU A 211 2.74 5.94 26.43
N ASN A 212 2.40 6.22 27.68
CA ASN A 212 2.88 7.39 28.43
C ASN A 212 4.16 7.09 29.23
N LEU A 213 4.91 6.05 28.82
CA LEU A 213 6.13 5.62 29.49
C LEU A 213 7.33 6.15 28.70
N ASN A 214 7.76 7.36 29.04
CA ASN A 214 8.87 8.03 28.34
C ASN A 214 10.25 7.53 28.81
N GLN A 215 10.33 7.04 30.06
CA GLN A 215 11.56 6.54 30.65
C GLN A 215 11.26 5.46 31.68
N ILE A 216 12.13 4.44 31.73
CA ILE A 216 12.14 3.41 32.77
C ILE A 216 13.47 3.53 33.48
N GLU A 217 13.47 3.82 34.78
CA GLU A 217 14.69 3.83 35.61
C GLU A 217 14.55 2.87 36.80
N PRO A 218 15.56 2.03 37.09
CA PRO A 218 16.84 1.87 36.36
C PRO A 218 16.75 0.94 35.14
N ILE A 219 17.53 1.21 34.08
CA ILE A 219 17.71 0.29 32.95
C ILE A 219 18.89 -0.64 33.27
N PRO A 220 18.70 -1.98 33.32
CA PRO A 220 19.81 -2.91 33.47
C PRO A 220 20.79 -2.77 32.30
N SER A 221 22.04 -2.39 32.58
CA SER A 221 23.11 -2.28 31.59
C SER A 221 23.77 -3.64 31.33
N ILE A 222 22.96 -4.65 31.01
CA ILE A 222 23.42 -6.01 30.67
C ILE A 222 23.36 -6.14 29.13
N PRO A 223 24.47 -6.52 28.46
CA PRO A 223 24.48 -6.70 27.00
C PRO A 223 23.53 -7.83 26.58
N ARG A 224 23.09 -7.82 25.31
CA ARG A 224 22.25 -8.90 24.79
C ARG A 224 23.05 -10.18 24.61
N GLN A 225 22.47 -11.31 25.02
CA GLN A 225 23.01 -12.62 24.67
C GLN A 225 22.87 -12.83 23.17
N LYS A 226 23.99 -13.09 22.50
CA LYS A 226 23.98 -13.35 21.05
C LYS A 226 23.26 -14.68 20.83
N MET A 227 22.26 -14.69 19.94
CA MET A 227 21.60 -15.93 19.53
C MET A 227 22.65 -16.88 18.93
N PRO A 228 22.81 -18.10 19.48
CA PRO A 228 23.58 -19.13 18.81
C PRO A 228 22.95 -19.40 17.45
N GLU A 229 23.75 -19.32 16.41
CA GLU A 229 23.29 -19.58 15.05
C GLU A 229 24.11 -20.69 14.42
N LEU A 230 23.48 -21.44 13.52
CA LEU A 230 24.15 -22.46 12.73
C LEU A 230 25.33 -21.87 11.95
N PRO A 231 26.50 -22.53 11.83
CA PRO A 231 27.59 -22.04 10.99
C PRO A 231 27.17 -21.84 9.53
N ILE A 232 27.77 -20.87 8.85
CA ILE A 232 27.37 -20.50 7.47
C ILE A 232 27.55 -21.68 6.52
N GLU A 233 28.61 -22.46 6.71
CA GLU A 233 28.95 -23.63 5.92
C GLU A 233 27.80 -24.66 5.97
N GLU A 234 27.17 -24.83 7.12
CA GLU A 234 26.05 -25.74 7.33
C GLU A 234 24.71 -25.15 6.81
N ARG A 235 24.52 -23.82 6.89
CA ARG A 235 23.36 -23.14 6.30
C ARG A 235 23.29 -23.32 4.78
N VAL A 236 24.43 -23.30 4.11
CA VAL A 236 24.51 -23.46 2.64
C VAL A 236 24.17 -24.90 2.22
N LEU A 237 24.51 -25.88 3.06
CA LEU A 237 24.26 -27.29 2.77
C LEU A 237 22.80 -27.70 3.01
N ASN A 238 22.08 -27.00 3.88
CA ASN A 238 20.66 -27.27 4.15
C ASN A 238 19.83 -25.98 4.23
N PRO A 239 19.15 -25.60 3.12
CA PRO A 239 18.31 -24.40 3.06
C PRO A 239 17.11 -24.41 4.01
N ASP A 240 16.65 -25.58 4.43
CA ASP A 240 15.49 -25.76 5.32
C ASP A 240 15.89 -25.83 6.80
N ALA A 241 17.19 -25.77 7.13
CA ALA A 241 17.66 -25.83 8.50
C ALA A 241 17.31 -24.58 9.31
N GLU A 242 16.92 -24.79 10.57
CA GLU A 242 16.70 -23.70 11.50
C GLU A 242 18.02 -22.99 11.82
N ILE A 243 18.11 -21.70 11.50
CA ILE A 243 19.35 -20.92 11.65
C ILE A 243 19.57 -20.55 13.11
N ALA A 244 18.52 -20.21 13.85
CA ALA A 244 18.60 -19.81 15.26
C ALA A 244 18.48 -21.05 16.15
N LEU A 245 19.57 -21.44 16.81
CA LEU A 245 19.65 -22.69 17.58
C LEU A 245 19.05 -22.57 18.99
N GLY A 246 18.61 -21.37 19.38
CA GLY A 246 18.11 -21.09 20.73
C GLY A 246 19.22 -20.88 21.75
N TYR A 247 18.83 -20.44 22.94
CA TYR A 247 19.76 -20.20 24.06
C TYR A 247 19.99 -21.45 24.90
N SER A 248 21.18 -21.58 25.48
CA SER A 248 21.39 -22.49 26.61
C SER A 248 20.56 -22.06 27.82
N GLU A 249 20.41 -22.94 28.81
CA GLU A 249 19.68 -22.59 30.04
C GLU A 249 20.32 -21.39 30.76
N GLU A 250 21.65 -21.33 30.80
CA GLU A 250 22.40 -20.22 31.39
C GLU A 250 22.18 -18.92 30.62
N GLN A 251 22.31 -18.98 29.29
CA GLN A 251 22.08 -17.81 28.42
C GLN A 251 20.64 -17.30 28.53
N ALA A 252 19.67 -18.21 28.60
CA ALA A 252 18.26 -17.85 28.78
C ALA A 252 18.02 -17.16 30.13
N LYS A 253 18.65 -17.64 31.21
CA LYS A 253 18.59 -17.00 32.54
C LYS A 253 19.23 -15.61 32.52
N GLU A 254 20.38 -15.45 31.90
CA GLU A 254 21.06 -14.16 31.76
C GLU A 254 20.24 -13.17 30.91
N GLU A 255 19.69 -13.61 29.79
CA GLU A 255 18.84 -12.80 28.92
C GLU A 255 17.54 -12.37 29.65
N ALA A 256 16.96 -13.26 30.45
CA ALA A 256 15.78 -12.97 31.27
C ALA A 256 16.05 -11.92 32.37
N GLN A 257 17.28 -11.86 32.91
CA GLN A 257 17.67 -10.84 33.88
C GLN A 257 17.70 -9.42 33.29
N ARG A 258 17.75 -9.27 31.96
CA ARG A 258 17.60 -7.98 31.27
C ARG A 258 16.13 -7.51 31.17
N CYS A 259 15.17 -8.27 31.68
CA CYS A 259 13.75 -7.90 31.61
C CYS A 259 13.50 -6.52 32.27
N LEU A 260 12.98 -5.58 31.48
CA LEU A 260 12.62 -4.23 31.93
C LEU A 260 11.35 -4.18 32.78
N ARG A 261 10.73 -5.34 33.05
CA ARG A 261 9.46 -5.47 33.79
C ARG A 261 8.34 -4.58 33.21
N CYS A 262 8.39 -4.25 31.93
CA CYS A 262 7.46 -3.33 31.27
C CYS A 262 5.99 -3.76 31.43
N GLY A 263 5.70 -5.07 31.41
CA GLY A 263 4.35 -5.59 31.68
C GLY A 263 3.87 -5.34 33.12
N LEU A 264 4.76 -5.45 34.12
CA LEU A 264 4.40 -5.12 35.51
C LEU A 264 4.17 -3.62 35.66
N ILE A 265 5.03 -2.80 35.07
CA ILE A 265 4.93 -1.34 35.13
C ILE A 265 3.65 -0.84 34.44
N CYS A 266 3.32 -1.36 33.25
CA CYS A 266 2.18 -0.91 32.46
C CYS A 266 0.83 -1.46 32.96
N TYR A 267 0.77 -2.71 33.45
CA TYR A 267 -0.51 -3.36 33.81
C TYR A 267 -0.77 -3.48 35.31
N ARG A 268 0.28 -3.43 36.13
CA ARG A 268 0.19 -3.74 37.55
C ARG A 268 0.98 -2.69 38.34
N ARG A 269 0.46 -1.45 38.42
CA ARG A 269 1.05 -0.36 39.22
C ARG A 269 1.42 -0.90 40.61
N PRO A 270 2.70 -1.21 40.90
CA PRO A 270 3.05 -1.83 42.16
C PRO A 270 2.82 -0.79 43.26
N GLU A 271 2.12 -1.15 44.32
CA GLU A 271 2.07 -0.31 45.51
C GLU A 271 3.50 -0.15 46.04
N ALA A 272 3.87 1.10 46.33
CA ALA A 272 5.23 1.53 46.63
C ALA A 272 5.81 0.74 47.82
N GLY A 273 6.61 -0.29 47.55
CA GLY A 273 7.22 -1.11 48.61
C GLY A 273 8.50 -1.86 48.23
N GLY A 274 8.99 -1.76 46.99
CA GLY A 274 10.24 -2.41 46.59
C GLY A 274 10.79 -1.82 45.30
N GLN A 275 11.86 -1.01 45.43
CA GLN A 275 12.48 -0.18 44.39
C GLN A 275 11.51 0.84 43.74
N SER A 276 11.74 2.13 44.01
CA SER A 276 10.96 3.21 43.41
C SER A 276 11.33 3.37 41.93
N TRP A 277 10.54 2.75 41.05
CA TRP A 277 10.59 3.03 39.62
C TRP A 277 10.01 4.42 39.39
N LYS A 278 10.84 5.38 38.96
CA LYS A 278 10.34 6.67 38.50
C LYS A 278 9.79 6.49 37.09
N VAL A 279 8.48 6.57 36.97
CA VAL A 279 7.80 6.71 35.69
C VAL A 279 7.51 8.19 35.52
N SER A 280 8.28 8.88 34.68
CA SER A 280 7.95 10.26 34.27
C SER A 280 6.86 10.19 33.20
N SER A 281 5.71 10.77 33.53
CA SER A 281 4.56 10.97 32.64
C SER A 281 4.88 11.96 31.53
#